data_AF-A0A964DD86-F1
#
_entry.id   AF-A0A964DD86-F1
#
_cell.length_a   1.000
_cell.length_b   1.000
_cell.length_c   1.000
_cell.angle_alpha   90.00
_cell.angle_beta   90.00
_cell.angle_gamma   90.00
#
_symmetry.space_group_name_H-M   'P 1'
#
loop_
_entity.id
_entity.type
_entity.pdbx_description
1 polymer ?
#
loop_
_entity_poly.entity_id
_entity_poly.type
_entity_poly.pdbx_seq_one_letter_code
_entity_poly.pdbx_strand_id
1 'polypeptide(L)'
;MPDPSRINLNDILREERKSKLIPLENDFYDRASKQIRELEDEKRKIEDNYGTKYAIIEADLKTSREALEGIIHRRTTKIIKEARYNAEISSLHSPSRSKEKQDIDSMTQEERRLYERLLGLLTEYRTELLEKIF
;
A
#
# COMPACT_ATOMS: atom_id res chain seq x y z
N MET A 1 22.77 -4.42 -17.36
CA MET A 1 22.62 -5.06 -16.03
C MET A 1 21.36 -4.53 -15.39
N PRO A 2 20.58 -5.31 -14.62
CA PRO A 2 19.44 -4.78 -13.89
C PRO A 2 19.97 -3.80 -12.85
N ASP A 3 19.42 -2.59 -12.83
CA ASP A 3 19.76 -1.58 -11.84
C ASP A 3 19.26 -2.08 -10.47
N PRO A 4 20.14 -2.25 -9.45
CA PRO A 4 19.74 -2.74 -8.12
C PRO A 4 18.75 -1.81 -7.40
N SER A 5 18.49 -0.62 -7.96
CA SER A 5 17.47 0.33 -7.48
C SER A 5 16.05 0.04 -7.96
N ARG A 6 15.85 -0.84 -8.97
CA ARG A 6 14.53 -1.08 -9.56
C ARG A 6 13.73 -2.08 -8.72
N ILE A 7 12.62 -1.61 -8.16
CA ILE A 7 11.73 -2.42 -7.34
C ILE A 7 10.94 -3.38 -8.23
N ASN A 8 10.89 -4.66 -7.85
CA ASN A 8 10.02 -5.62 -8.51
C ASN A 8 8.58 -5.51 -7.96
N LEU A 9 7.81 -4.60 -8.54
CA LEU A 9 6.40 -4.37 -8.18
C LEU A 9 5.52 -5.60 -8.40
N ASN A 10 5.83 -6.44 -9.39
CA ASN A 10 5.06 -7.66 -9.64
C ASN A 10 5.27 -8.71 -8.56
N ASP A 11 6.51 -8.87 -8.08
CA ASP A 11 6.81 -9.77 -6.97
C ASP A 11 6.14 -9.28 -5.69
N ILE A 12 6.23 -7.98 -5.39
CA ILE A 12 5.56 -7.40 -4.21
C ILE A 12 4.05 -7.59 -4.31
N LEU A 13 3.44 -7.31 -5.48
CA LEU A 13 2.02 -7.54 -5.70
C LEU A 13 1.64 -9.02 -5.48
N ARG A 14 2.48 -9.95 -5.95
CA ARG A 14 2.25 -11.39 -5.77
C ARG A 14 2.27 -11.76 -4.31
N GLU A 15 3.26 -11.28 -3.58
CA GLU A 15 3.42 -11.54 -2.17
C GLU A 15 2.27 -10.90 -1.35
N GLU A 16 1.79 -9.71 -1.75
CA GLU A 16 0.66 -9.01 -1.12
C GLU A 16 -0.68 -9.76 -1.26
N ARG A 17 -0.76 -10.81 -2.09
CA ARG A 17 -1.90 -11.74 -2.13
C ARG A 17 -2.03 -12.59 -0.86
N LYS A 18 -0.96 -12.71 -0.05
CA LYS A 18 -1.00 -13.38 1.26
C LYS A 18 -1.94 -12.64 2.21
N SER A 19 -2.38 -13.32 3.27
CA SER A 19 -3.35 -12.76 4.23
C SER A 19 -2.77 -11.59 5.05
N LYS A 20 -1.51 -11.69 5.47
CA LYS A 20 -0.84 -10.68 6.30
C LYS A 20 -0.31 -9.51 5.46
N LEU A 21 -0.18 -8.34 6.09
CA LEU A 21 0.59 -7.23 5.53
C LEU A 21 2.06 -7.64 5.47
N ILE A 22 2.69 -7.39 4.32
CA ILE A 22 4.11 -7.60 4.18
C ILE A 22 4.81 -6.31 4.62
N PRO A 23 5.93 -6.39 5.35
CA PRO A 23 6.71 -5.21 5.68
C PRO A 23 7.19 -4.53 4.40
N LEU A 24 6.81 -3.26 4.23
CA LEU A 24 7.39 -2.37 3.24
C LEU A 24 8.21 -1.30 3.94
N GLU A 25 9.30 -0.90 3.31
CA GLU A 25 10.12 0.22 3.79
C GLU A 25 9.34 1.53 3.67
N ASN A 26 9.60 2.50 4.55
CA ASN A 26 8.85 3.76 4.60
C ASN A 26 8.93 4.56 3.29
N ASP A 27 10.00 4.40 2.52
CA ASP A 27 10.25 5.10 1.25
C ASP A 27 9.71 4.33 0.03
N PHE A 28 8.96 3.23 0.24
CA PHE A 28 8.51 2.34 -0.83
C PHE A 28 7.76 3.09 -1.94
N TYR A 29 6.81 3.94 -1.57
CA TYR A 29 6.01 4.70 -2.55
C TYR A 29 6.84 5.76 -3.27
N ASP A 30 7.82 6.36 -2.62
CA ASP A 30 8.75 7.31 -3.24
C ASP A 30 9.62 6.62 -4.29
N ARG A 31 10.17 5.45 -3.97
CA ARG A 31 10.97 4.66 -4.91
C ARG A 31 10.14 4.14 -6.08
N ALA A 32 8.91 3.67 -5.81
CA ALA A 32 7.99 3.27 -6.87
C ALA A 32 7.63 4.45 -7.80
N SER A 33 7.40 5.63 -7.22
CA SER A 33 7.15 6.86 -7.99
C SER A 33 8.36 7.24 -8.85
N LYS A 34 9.56 7.18 -8.28
CA LYS A 34 10.81 7.45 -9.01
C LYS A 34 11.00 6.50 -10.19
N GLN A 35 10.81 5.19 -10.00
CA GLN A 35 10.90 4.20 -11.08
C GLN A 35 9.92 4.48 -12.21
N ILE A 36 8.67 4.87 -11.90
CA ILE A 36 7.68 5.22 -12.93
C ILE A 36 8.12 6.47 -13.69
N ARG A 37 8.61 7.51 -12.99
CA ARG A 37 9.09 8.75 -13.63
C ARG A 37 10.29 8.51 -14.54
N GLU A 38 11.23 7.66 -14.12
CA GLU A 38 12.39 7.31 -14.94
C GLU A 38 11.97 6.62 -16.24
N LEU A 39 10.99 5.71 -16.18
CA LEU A 39 10.43 5.07 -17.38
C LEU A 39 9.66 6.07 -18.27
N GLU A 40 8.93 7.02 -17.69
CA GLU A 40 8.26 8.09 -18.44
C GLU A 40 9.27 9.01 -19.14
N ASP A 41 10.34 9.38 -18.45
CA ASP A 41 11.41 10.22 -18.98
C ASP A 41 12.19 9.49 -20.07
N GLU A 42 12.43 8.17 -19.93
CA GLU A 42 13.01 7.37 -20.99
C GLU A 42 12.09 7.32 -22.22
N LYS A 43 10.79 7.07 -22.01
CA LYS A 43 9.79 7.06 -23.09
C LYS A 43 9.78 8.36 -23.88
N ARG A 44 9.83 9.52 -23.18
CA ARG A 44 9.81 10.85 -23.80
C ARG A 44 11.03 11.17 -24.65
N LYS A 45 12.16 10.51 -24.41
CA LYS A 45 13.41 10.72 -25.14
C LYS A 45 13.51 9.88 -26.42
N ILE A 46 12.53 9.02 -26.70
CA ILE A 46 12.53 8.17 -27.89
C ILE A 46 11.89 8.95 -29.03
N GLU A 47 12.66 9.17 -30.11
CA GLU A 47 12.17 9.86 -31.31
C GLU A 47 11.23 8.96 -32.14
N ASP A 48 11.53 7.66 -32.22
CA ASP A 48 10.73 6.68 -32.95
C ASP A 48 9.65 6.03 -32.05
N ASN A 49 8.45 6.61 -32.10
CA ASN A 49 7.29 6.13 -31.34
C ASN A 49 6.69 4.82 -31.86
N TYR A 50 7.13 4.31 -33.02
CA TYR A 50 6.70 3.02 -33.57
C TYR A 50 7.76 1.93 -33.42
N GLY A 51 8.94 2.30 -32.91
CA GLY A 51 10.05 1.39 -32.71
C GLY A 51 9.82 0.41 -31.55
N THR A 52 10.46 -0.75 -31.65
CA THR A 52 10.41 -1.81 -30.63
C THR A 52 10.78 -1.29 -29.23
N LYS A 53 11.72 -0.34 -29.15
CA LYS A 53 12.14 0.26 -27.87
C LYS A 53 10.99 1.02 -27.19
N TYR A 54 10.24 1.82 -27.95
CA TYR A 54 9.08 2.55 -27.42
C TYR A 54 8.01 1.58 -26.91
N ALA A 55 7.68 0.55 -27.70
CA ALA A 55 6.69 -0.44 -27.33
C ALA A 55 7.06 -1.21 -26.04
N ILE A 56 8.34 -1.56 -25.86
CA ILE A 56 8.84 -2.22 -24.65
C ILE A 56 8.65 -1.30 -23.42
N ILE A 57 9.06 -0.04 -23.51
CA ILE A 57 8.97 0.89 -22.37
C ILE A 57 7.50 1.22 -22.04
N GLU A 58 6.65 1.34 -23.06
CA GLU A 58 5.21 1.52 -22.86
C GLU A 58 4.57 0.33 -22.15
N ALA A 59 4.94 -0.90 -22.53
CA ALA A 59 4.49 -2.10 -21.84
C ALA A 59 4.97 -2.14 -20.38
N ASP A 60 6.26 -1.86 -20.15
CA ASP A 60 6.86 -1.79 -18.80
C ASP A 60 6.16 -0.76 -17.91
N LEU A 61 5.86 0.43 -18.44
CA LEU A 61 5.13 1.48 -17.73
C LEU A 61 3.73 1.02 -17.35
N LYS A 62 3.00 0.44 -18.30
CA LYS A 62 1.64 -0.06 -18.08
C LYS A 62 1.65 -1.12 -16.98
N THR A 63 2.50 -2.13 -17.09
CA THR A 63 2.62 -3.21 -16.11
C THR A 63 3.03 -2.68 -14.73
N SER A 64 3.97 -1.74 -14.67
CA SER A 64 4.42 -1.15 -13.39
C SER A 64 3.29 -0.38 -12.69
N ARG A 65 2.51 0.41 -13.44
CA ARG A 65 1.35 1.16 -12.91
C ARG A 65 0.26 0.23 -12.41
N GLU A 66 -0.13 -0.77 -13.20
CA GLU A 66 -1.13 -1.76 -12.82
C GLU A 66 -0.69 -2.53 -11.56
N ALA A 67 0.59 -2.88 -11.46
CA ALA A 67 1.13 -3.55 -10.28
C ALA A 67 1.05 -2.67 -9.03
N LEU A 68 1.44 -1.40 -9.15
CA LEU A 68 1.39 -0.43 -8.05
C LEU A 68 -0.04 -0.17 -7.57
N GLU A 69 -0.98 0.04 -8.49
CA GLU A 69 -2.41 0.18 -8.16
C GLU A 69 -2.95 -1.05 -7.43
N GLY A 70 -2.57 -2.25 -7.88
CA GLY A 70 -2.92 -3.50 -7.23
C GLY A 70 -2.37 -3.60 -5.80
N ILE A 71 -1.13 -3.15 -5.57
CA ILE A 71 -0.52 -3.12 -4.23
C ILE A 71 -1.29 -2.17 -3.33
N ILE A 72 -1.53 -0.93 -3.78
CA ILE A 72 -2.25 0.10 -3.03
C ILE A 72 -3.63 -0.42 -2.63
N HIS A 73 -4.38 -0.96 -3.58
CA HIS A 73 -5.73 -1.46 -3.34
C HIS A 73 -5.76 -2.58 -2.28
N ARG A 74 -4.87 -3.57 -2.41
CA ARG A 74 -4.80 -4.72 -1.47
C ARG A 74 -4.42 -4.28 -0.07
N ARG A 75 -3.39 -3.44 0.04
CA ARG A 75 -2.90 -2.96 1.34
C ARG A 75 -3.92 -2.07 2.03
N THR A 76 -4.54 -1.15 1.30
CA THR A 76 -5.65 -0.32 1.80
C THR A 76 -6.78 -1.19 2.36
N THR A 77 -7.16 -2.25 1.64
CA THR A 77 -8.21 -3.18 2.10
C THR A 77 -7.83 -3.89 3.39
N LYS A 78 -6.56 -4.30 3.56
CA LYS A 78 -6.07 -4.93 4.79
C LYS A 78 -6.05 -3.93 5.95
N ILE A 79 -5.55 -2.71 5.72
CA ILE A 79 -5.50 -1.64 6.72
C ILE A 79 -6.90 -1.31 7.24
N ILE A 80 -7.90 -1.18 6.34
CA ILE A 80 -9.30 -0.94 6.73
C ILE A 80 -9.83 -2.05 7.63
N LYS A 81 -9.53 -3.31 7.29
CA LYS A 81 -9.97 -4.47 8.09
C LYS A 81 -9.35 -4.48 9.48
N GLU A 82 -8.05 -4.23 9.59
CA GLU A 82 -7.35 -4.19 10.88
C GLU A 82 -7.83 -3.00 11.73
N ALA A 83 -7.98 -1.80 11.14
CA ALA A 83 -8.50 -0.63 11.85
C ALA A 83 -9.91 -0.89 12.42
N ARG A 84 -10.79 -1.51 11.63
CA ARG A 84 -12.12 -1.91 12.08
C ARG A 84 -12.08 -2.91 13.21
N TYR A 85 -11.25 -3.95 13.08
CA TYR A 85 -11.10 -4.98 14.10
C TYR A 85 -10.62 -4.39 15.44
N ASN A 86 -9.63 -3.50 15.40
CA ASN A 86 -9.10 -2.86 16.61
C ASN A 86 -10.10 -1.85 17.21
N ALA A 87 -10.86 -1.11 16.38
CA ALA A 87 -11.95 -0.25 16.87
C ALA A 87 -13.02 -1.07 17.61
N GLU A 88 -13.42 -2.22 17.08
CA GLU A 88 -14.42 -3.10 17.70
C GLU A 88 -13.92 -3.66 19.05
N ILE A 89 -12.66 -4.10 19.14
CA ILE A 89 -12.10 -4.75 20.33
C ILE A 89 -11.73 -3.78 21.44
N SER A 90 -11.23 -2.57 21.12
CA SER A 90 -10.82 -1.58 22.11
C SER A 90 -11.90 -1.25 23.14
N SER A 91 -13.18 -1.41 22.76
CA SER A 91 -14.36 -1.21 23.63
C SER A 91 -14.75 -2.41 24.49
N LEU A 92 -14.28 -3.63 24.18
CA LEU A 92 -14.78 -4.88 24.78
C LEU A 92 -13.73 -5.67 25.58
N HIS A 93 -12.46 -5.65 25.17
CA HIS A 93 -11.37 -6.29 25.91
C HIS A 93 -10.02 -5.66 25.58
N SER A 94 -9.09 -5.70 26.54
CA SER A 94 -7.72 -5.21 26.34
C SER A 94 -7.10 -5.88 25.10
N PRO A 95 -6.68 -5.13 24.07
CA PRO A 95 -6.20 -5.72 22.82
C PRO A 95 -4.95 -6.54 23.08
N SER A 96 -4.82 -7.64 22.35
CA SER A 96 -3.55 -8.35 22.17
C SER A 96 -2.56 -7.41 21.45
N ARG A 97 -1.85 -6.58 22.23
CA ARG A 97 -0.94 -5.52 21.75
C ARG A 97 0.16 -6.01 20.81
N SER A 98 0.47 -7.31 20.81
CA SER A 98 1.54 -7.90 20.00
C SER A 98 1.20 -7.99 18.51
N LYS A 99 -0.03 -8.40 18.16
CA LYS A 99 -0.47 -8.50 16.75
C LYS A 99 -0.63 -7.12 16.12
N GLU A 100 -1.27 -6.20 16.85
CA GLU A 100 -1.45 -4.81 16.41
C GLU A 100 -0.10 -4.13 16.11
N LYS A 101 0.88 -4.30 17.01
CA LYS A 101 2.22 -3.74 16.80
C LYS A 101 2.91 -4.30 15.55
N GLN A 102 2.78 -5.60 15.28
CA GLN A 102 3.38 -6.23 14.10
C GLN A 102 2.77 -5.71 12.78
N ASP A 103 1.45 -5.53 12.74
CA ASP A 103 0.76 -5.04 11.55
C ASP A 103 1.07 -3.55 11.31
N ILE A 104 1.13 -2.73 12.37
CA ILE A 104 1.56 -1.32 12.29
C ILE A 104 3.00 -1.21 11.79
N ASP A 105 3.92 -2.02 12.31
CA ASP A 105 5.33 -2.01 11.91
C ASP A 105 5.53 -2.36 10.43
N SER A 106 4.57 -3.06 9.81
CA SER A 106 4.60 -3.45 8.40
C SER A 106 4.03 -2.38 7.44
N MET A 107 3.50 -1.27 7.98
CA MET A 107 2.93 -0.16 7.20
C MET A 107 3.97 0.91 6.88
N THR A 108 3.86 1.51 5.70
CA THR A 108 4.54 2.77 5.37
C THR A 108 4.02 3.94 6.21
N GLN A 109 4.65 5.11 6.14
CA GLN A 109 4.22 6.27 6.93
C GLN A 109 2.82 6.76 6.51
N GLU A 110 2.54 6.77 5.21
CA GLU A 110 1.26 7.15 4.62
C GLU A 110 0.14 6.21 5.07
N GLU A 111 0.42 4.91 5.07
CA GLU A 111 -0.50 3.87 5.51
C GLU A 111 -0.80 3.95 7.00
N ARG A 112 0.21 4.24 7.85
CA ARG A 112 0.00 4.46 9.28
C ARG A 112 -0.91 5.65 9.55
N ARG A 113 -0.71 6.76 8.82
CA ARG A 113 -1.59 7.94 8.94
C ARG A 113 -3.03 7.61 8.56
N LEU A 114 -3.25 6.79 7.53
CA LEU A 114 -4.58 6.31 7.17
C LEU A 114 -5.17 5.44 8.28
N TYR A 115 -4.39 4.47 8.79
CA TYR A 115 -4.80 3.57 9.87
C TYR A 115 -5.25 4.33 11.12
N GLU A 116 -4.43 5.26 11.62
CA GLU A 116 -4.71 6.03 12.84
C GLU A 116 -5.98 6.87 12.70
N ARG A 117 -6.15 7.55 11.56
CA ARG A 117 -7.35 8.35 11.29
C ARG A 117 -8.60 7.48 11.24
N LEU A 118 -8.52 6.34 10.55
CA LEU A 118 -9.65 5.44 10.40
C LEU A 118 -10.01 4.78 11.74
N LEU A 119 -9.01 4.36 12.52
CA LEU A 119 -9.22 3.82 13.86
C LEU A 119 -9.93 4.82 14.77
N GLY A 120 -9.49 6.08 14.76
CA GLY A 120 -10.15 7.17 15.51
C GLY A 120 -11.61 7.34 15.12
N LEU A 121 -11.90 7.50 13.82
CA LEU A 121 -13.26 7.66 13.30
C LEU A 121 -14.18 6.48 13.66
N LEU A 122 -13.68 5.25 13.52
CA LEU A 122 -14.46 4.05 13.84
C LEU A 122 -14.73 3.90 15.34
N THR A 123 -13.79 4.34 16.17
CA THR A 123 -13.92 4.32 17.64
C THR A 123 -14.92 5.37 18.11
N GLU A 124 -14.86 6.58 17.54
CA GLU A 124 -15.79 7.67 17.81
C GLU A 124 -17.22 7.27 17.42
N TYR A 125 -17.43 6.84 16.17
CA TYR A 125 -18.72 6.36 15.68
C TYR A 125 -19.31 5.26 16.57
N ARG A 126 -18.48 4.31 17.02
CA ARG A 126 -18.94 3.22 17.90
C ARG A 126 -19.32 3.74 19.29
N THR A 127 -18.53 4.65 19.86
CA THR A 127 -18.83 5.28 21.16
C THR A 127 -20.17 5.99 21.12
N GLU A 128 -20.42 6.80 20.07
CA GLU A 128 -21.70 7.50 19.89
C GLU A 128 -22.90 6.54 19.81
N LEU A 129 -22.72 5.36 19.20
CA LEU A 129 -23.77 4.33 19.16
C LEU A 129 -24.00 3.71 20.53
N LEU A 130 -22.93 3.42 21.28
CA LEU A 130 -23.04 2.82 22.61
C LEU A 130 -23.72 3.77 23.59
N GLU A 131 -23.37 5.06 23.58
CA GLU A 131 -24.00 6.10 24.41
C GLU A 131 -25.49 6.33 24.09
N LYS A 132 -25.94 5.96 22.88
CA LYS A 132 -27.36 6.01 22.50
C LYS A 132 -28.15 4.79 22.94
N ILE A 133 -27.48 3.64 23.08
CA ILE A 133 -28.13 2.35 23.38
C ILE A 133 -28.15 2.09 24.90
N PHE A 134 -27.07 2.45 25.59
CA PHE A 134 -26.84 2.22 27.02
C PHE A 134 -26.83 3.55 27.77
#